data_AF-A0A7C6NMB0-F1
#
_entry.id   AF-A0A7C6NMB0-F1
#
_cell.length_a   1.000
_cell.length_b   1.000
_cell.length_c   1.000
_cell.angle_alpha   90.00
_cell.angle_beta   90.00
_cell.angle_gamma   90.00
#
_symmetry.space_group_name_H-M   'P 1'
#
loop_
_entity.id
_entity.type
_entity.pdbx_description
1 polymer ?
#
loop_
_entity_poly.entity_id
_entity_poly.type
_entity_poly.pdbx_seq_one_letter_code
_entity_poly.pdbx_strand_id
1 'polypeptide(L)'
;MSFSRKKQFALRAVSAALAALLAPLANAFTPFVIQDIQVNGIQRIDPGAVFNFLPVKVGETFDDVKASESIQRLYSSGYFSDVKIDTDNNVLVVTVQERPTIASISFNGMREFNDKNILQALSQVGFSDGRVFDRSMLERAEFELKQQYLAKGKYGVEVTPIITPLPRNRVGISFDVFEGDLAKIKEINIVGNDSIKTSVLLGQMQLTTSGVMTWYTGTNKYAREKLEGDIEAIRSYYLDRGYLEVQIDPPQVSISPDRKDIFVTLTIHEGDQYSLTEVKLAGDLLGLESQLEPLVHVKAGEMFSAEKTNQTVKAITDYLGGLGYAFANINPNPVLDRANKTADLTFYVDPGRRVYVRRIEIGGNVRTRDQVIRREMRQQEAAWYDADAIDTSRDRVDRLGYFTEVDVTTSAVPGTADQIFLLH
;
A
#
# COMPACT_ATOMS: atom_id res chain seq x y z
N MET A 1 85.33 -10.04 15.26
CA MET A 1 84.58 -11.31 15.46
C MET A 1 83.14 -11.13 15.01
N SER A 2 82.85 -11.44 13.73
CA SER A 2 81.55 -11.24 13.08
C SER A 2 81.10 -12.57 12.46
N PHE A 3 80.43 -13.42 13.24
CA PHE A 3 79.90 -14.69 12.71
C PHE A 3 78.53 -15.11 13.26
N SER A 4 77.87 -14.30 14.10
CA SER A 4 76.63 -14.74 14.78
C SER A 4 75.30 -14.24 14.15
N ARG A 5 75.31 -13.26 13.23
CA ARG A 5 74.06 -12.75 12.62
C ARG A 5 73.57 -13.49 11.37
N LYS A 6 74.42 -14.27 10.69
CA LYS A 6 74.01 -15.00 9.47
C LYS A 6 73.17 -16.26 9.76
N LYS A 7 73.35 -16.92 10.90
CA LYS A 7 72.61 -18.16 11.24
C LYS A 7 71.15 -17.91 11.66
N GLN A 8 70.85 -16.78 12.31
CA GLN A 8 69.47 -16.43 12.69
C GLN A 8 68.60 -16.00 11.49
N PHE A 9 69.20 -15.35 10.48
CA PHE A 9 68.50 -15.05 9.22
C PHE A 9 68.23 -16.32 8.40
N ALA A 10 69.18 -17.27 8.37
CA ALA A 10 68.97 -18.55 7.71
C ALA A 10 67.86 -19.38 8.38
N LEU A 11 67.80 -19.43 9.72
CA LEU A 11 66.75 -20.16 10.42
C LEU A 11 65.35 -19.55 10.24
N ARG A 12 65.25 -18.22 10.19
CA ARG A 12 63.98 -17.51 9.92
C ARG A 12 63.53 -17.61 8.47
N ALA A 13 64.47 -17.65 7.52
CA ALA A 13 64.17 -17.90 6.11
C ALA A 13 63.66 -19.33 5.86
N VAL A 14 64.22 -20.32 6.57
CA VAL A 14 63.79 -21.73 6.46
C VAL A 14 62.41 -21.96 7.10
N SER A 15 62.10 -21.28 8.21
CA SER A 15 60.76 -21.39 8.83
C SER A 15 59.67 -20.63 8.04
N ALA A 16 60.01 -19.51 7.39
CA ALA A 16 59.11 -18.85 6.44
C ALA A 16 58.90 -19.68 5.15
N ALA A 17 59.95 -20.36 4.65
CA ALA A 17 59.83 -21.26 3.51
C ALA A 17 59.00 -22.52 3.84
N LEU A 18 59.11 -23.04 5.07
CA LEU A 18 58.32 -24.20 5.51
C LEU A 18 56.84 -23.83 5.75
N ALA A 19 56.56 -22.60 6.23
CA ALA A 19 55.21 -22.08 6.34
C ALA A 19 54.57 -21.78 4.96
N ALA A 20 55.37 -21.41 3.96
CA ALA A 20 54.90 -21.24 2.58
C ALA A 20 54.61 -22.58 1.87
N LEU A 21 55.27 -23.68 2.27
CA LEU A 21 54.97 -25.04 1.78
C LEU A 21 53.78 -25.70 2.48
N LEU A 22 53.35 -25.18 3.64
CA LEU A 22 52.20 -25.65 4.41
C LEU A 22 50.98 -24.73 4.30
N ALA A 23 51.05 -23.70 3.46
CA ALA A 23 49.83 -23.01 3.04
C ALA A 23 48.93 -24.05 2.37
N PRO A 24 47.68 -24.25 2.83
CA PRO A 24 46.77 -25.15 2.15
C PRO A 24 46.68 -24.63 0.71
N LEU A 25 47.13 -25.45 -0.25
CA LEU A 25 46.78 -25.24 -1.65
C LEU A 25 45.26 -25.20 -1.65
N ALA A 26 44.69 -23.99 -1.77
CA ALA A 26 43.29 -23.85 -2.09
C ALA A 26 43.10 -24.71 -3.34
N ASN A 27 42.29 -25.76 -3.24
CA ASN A 27 41.92 -26.58 -4.39
C ASN A 27 41.14 -25.68 -5.34
N ALA A 28 41.88 -24.96 -6.18
CA ALA A 28 41.32 -24.23 -7.30
C ALA A 28 40.75 -25.28 -8.24
N PHE A 29 39.49 -25.11 -8.59
CA PHE A 29 38.79 -26.04 -9.45
C PHE A 29 39.48 -26.05 -10.81
N THR A 30 40.13 -27.17 -11.13
CA THR A 30 40.87 -27.29 -12.39
C THR A 30 39.86 -27.32 -13.53
N PRO A 31 39.92 -26.37 -14.47
CA PRO A 31 38.98 -26.36 -15.58
C PRO A 31 39.06 -27.67 -16.36
N PHE A 32 37.92 -28.30 -16.61
CA PHE A 32 37.87 -29.58 -17.32
C PHE A 32 36.77 -29.57 -18.39
N VAL A 33 36.91 -30.44 -19.40
CA VAL A 33 35.87 -30.61 -20.42
C VAL A 33 34.86 -31.64 -19.92
N ILE A 34 33.58 -31.25 -19.88
CA ILE A 34 32.48 -32.09 -19.41
C ILE A 34 32.28 -33.25 -20.38
N GLN A 35 32.45 -34.49 -19.91
CA GLN A 35 32.16 -35.68 -20.71
C GLN A 35 30.72 -36.15 -20.56
N ASP A 36 30.15 -35.97 -19.37
CA ASP A 36 28.77 -36.35 -19.04
C ASP A 36 28.25 -35.49 -17.88
N ILE A 37 26.93 -35.38 -17.74
CA ILE A 37 26.27 -34.67 -16.62
C ILE A 37 25.29 -35.63 -15.95
N GLN A 38 25.54 -35.93 -14.68
CA GLN A 38 24.69 -36.79 -13.87
C GLN A 38 23.91 -35.96 -12.86
N VAL A 39 22.60 -36.20 -12.76
CA VAL A 39 21.70 -35.49 -11.84
C VAL A 39 21.15 -36.46 -10.81
N ASN A 40 21.42 -36.19 -9.54
CA ASN A 40 21.00 -37.00 -8.40
C ASN A 40 20.04 -36.22 -7.48
N GLY A 41 19.09 -36.93 -6.87
CA GLY A 41 18.20 -36.37 -5.83
C GLY A 41 16.91 -35.71 -6.33
N ILE A 42 16.66 -35.74 -7.64
CA ILE A 42 15.35 -35.46 -8.24
C ILE A 42 14.33 -36.56 -7.88
N GLN A 43 13.08 -36.16 -7.69
CA GLN A 43 11.96 -37.04 -7.35
C GLN A 43 10.76 -36.77 -8.25
N ARG A 44 10.36 -35.50 -8.40
CA ARG A 44 9.18 -35.10 -9.18
C ARG A 44 9.55 -34.32 -10.44
N ILE A 45 10.70 -33.66 -10.45
CA ILE A 45 11.14 -32.83 -11.56
C ILE A 45 11.78 -33.74 -12.62
N ASP A 46 11.43 -33.49 -13.88
CA ASP A 46 12.04 -34.19 -15.00
C ASP A 46 13.54 -33.85 -15.07
N PRO A 47 14.44 -34.84 -15.22
CA PRO A 47 15.88 -34.58 -15.36
C PRO A 47 16.20 -33.59 -16.50
N GLY A 48 15.41 -33.61 -17.59
CA GLY A 48 15.45 -32.67 -18.70
C GLY A 48 15.34 -31.20 -18.30
N ALA A 49 14.52 -30.90 -17.29
CA ALA A 49 14.37 -29.54 -16.78
C ALA A 49 15.64 -29.04 -16.09
N VAL A 50 16.36 -29.91 -15.38
CA VAL A 50 17.63 -29.56 -14.72
C VAL A 50 18.68 -29.19 -15.75
N PHE A 51 18.79 -29.94 -16.85
CA PHE A 51 19.72 -29.63 -17.93
C PHE A 51 19.44 -28.28 -18.60
N ASN A 52 18.18 -27.83 -18.66
CA ASN A 52 17.83 -26.52 -19.21
C ASN A 52 18.23 -25.35 -18.31
N PHE A 53 18.32 -25.56 -17.00
CA PHE A 53 18.74 -24.51 -16.05
C PHE A 53 20.26 -24.35 -15.99
N LEU A 54 21.01 -25.39 -16.36
CA LEU A 54 22.47 -25.35 -16.39
C LEU A 54 22.97 -24.48 -17.56
N PRO A 55 23.91 -23.55 -17.31
CA PRO A 55 24.53 -22.73 -18.35
C PRO A 55 25.52 -23.51 -19.23
N VAL A 56 25.72 -24.80 -18.96
CA VAL A 56 26.78 -25.63 -19.54
C VAL A 56 26.22 -26.90 -20.18
N LYS A 57 26.91 -27.38 -21.22
CA LYS A 57 26.57 -28.59 -21.94
C LYS A 57 27.73 -29.57 -21.99
N VAL A 58 27.41 -30.84 -22.27
CA VAL A 58 28.42 -31.87 -22.55
C VAL A 58 29.31 -31.40 -23.70
N GLY A 59 30.63 -31.50 -23.52
CA GLY A 59 31.65 -31.03 -24.45
C GLY A 59 32.18 -29.61 -24.18
N GLU A 60 31.59 -28.86 -23.25
CA GLU A 60 32.07 -27.54 -22.87
C GLU A 60 33.08 -27.59 -21.71
N THR A 61 33.95 -26.57 -21.61
CA THR A 61 34.83 -26.38 -20.46
C THR A 61 34.03 -25.87 -19.26
N PHE A 62 34.15 -26.57 -18.13
CA PHE A 62 33.59 -26.20 -16.84
C PHE A 62 34.68 -25.61 -15.94
N ASP A 63 34.43 -24.42 -15.40
CA ASP A 63 35.30 -23.68 -14.51
C ASP A 63 34.54 -23.22 -13.24
N ASP A 64 35.25 -22.65 -12.28
CA ASP A 64 34.67 -22.15 -11.02
C ASP A 64 33.53 -21.13 -11.21
N VAL A 65 33.64 -20.31 -12.26
CA VAL A 65 32.65 -19.26 -12.57
C VAL A 65 31.35 -19.92 -13.03
N LYS A 66 31.46 -20.86 -13.97
CA LYS A 66 30.32 -21.65 -14.45
C LYS A 66 29.73 -22.53 -13.35
N ALA A 67 30.54 -23.03 -12.43
CA ALA A 67 30.04 -23.76 -11.26
C ALA A 67 29.17 -22.88 -10.37
N SER A 68 29.66 -21.69 -10.03
CA SER A 68 28.91 -20.71 -9.22
C SER A 68 27.62 -20.24 -9.93
N GLU A 69 27.70 -19.97 -11.23
CA GLU A 69 26.53 -19.59 -12.03
C GLU A 69 25.50 -20.72 -12.12
N SER A 70 25.95 -21.97 -12.27
CA SER A 70 25.07 -23.15 -12.30
C SER A 70 24.32 -23.30 -10.98
N ILE A 71 25.02 -23.20 -9.84
CA ILE A 71 24.42 -23.24 -8.51
C ILE A 71 23.40 -22.10 -8.38
N GLN A 72 23.76 -20.88 -8.74
CA GLN A 72 22.87 -19.73 -8.66
C GLN A 72 21.61 -19.91 -9.50
N ARG A 73 21.72 -20.34 -10.76
CA ARG A 73 20.56 -20.59 -11.65
C ARG A 73 19.65 -21.69 -11.11
N LEU A 74 20.22 -22.77 -10.57
CA LEU A 74 19.44 -23.84 -9.95
C LEU A 74 18.70 -23.35 -8.70
N TYR A 75 19.33 -22.55 -7.84
CA TYR A 75 18.61 -21.94 -6.70
C TYR A 75 17.54 -20.94 -7.15
N SER A 76 17.85 -20.09 -8.14
CA SER A 76 16.91 -19.10 -8.68
C SER A 76 15.71 -19.72 -9.39
N SER A 77 15.80 -20.99 -9.80
CA SER A 77 14.64 -21.73 -10.31
C SER A 77 13.53 -21.91 -9.28
N GLY A 78 13.85 -21.80 -7.98
CA GLY A 78 12.90 -21.93 -6.88
C GLY A 78 12.46 -23.37 -6.58
N TYR A 79 12.99 -24.37 -7.28
CA TYR A 79 12.61 -25.77 -7.14
C TYR A 79 13.47 -26.56 -6.13
N PHE A 80 14.67 -26.08 -5.81
CA PHE A 80 15.64 -26.83 -4.99
C PHE A 80 15.95 -26.10 -3.68
N SER A 81 16.09 -26.86 -2.58
CA SER A 81 16.48 -26.34 -1.26
C SER A 81 17.98 -26.44 -1.02
N ASP A 82 18.63 -27.44 -1.61
CA ASP A 82 20.07 -27.66 -1.55
C ASP A 82 20.57 -28.07 -2.94
N VAL A 83 21.71 -27.51 -3.36
CA VAL A 83 22.35 -27.80 -4.64
C VAL A 83 23.84 -27.97 -4.40
N LYS A 84 24.37 -29.13 -4.77
CA LYS A 84 25.80 -29.44 -4.71
C LYS A 84 26.27 -29.89 -6.07
N ILE A 85 27.44 -29.40 -6.45
CA ILE A 85 28.08 -29.77 -7.71
C ILE A 85 29.43 -30.37 -7.34
N ASP A 86 29.58 -31.64 -7.70
CA ASP A 86 30.82 -32.40 -7.54
C ASP A 86 31.36 -32.78 -8.93
N THR A 87 32.64 -33.15 -8.97
CA THR A 87 33.30 -33.62 -10.19
C THR A 87 33.95 -34.96 -9.93
N ASP A 88 33.64 -35.94 -10.78
CA ASP A 88 34.24 -37.27 -10.74
C ASP A 88 34.68 -37.67 -12.16
N ASN A 89 35.98 -37.88 -12.38
CA ASN A 89 36.55 -38.31 -13.68
C ASN A 89 35.99 -37.56 -14.92
N ASN A 90 35.99 -36.23 -14.90
CA ASN A 90 35.44 -35.36 -15.95
C ASN A 90 33.91 -35.45 -16.17
N VAL A 91 33.18 -36.08 -15.25
CA VAL A 91 31.71 -36.09 -15.17
C VAL A 91 31.25 -35.07 -14.15
N LEU A 92 30.28 -34.24 -14.54
CA LEU A 92 29.66 -33.26 -13.65
C LEU A 92 28.53 -33.93 -12.87
N VAL A 93 28.67 -34.04 -11.55
CA VAL A 93 27.67 -34.66 -10.68
C VAL A 93 26.90 -33.56 -9.96
N VAL A 94 25.64 -33.34 -10.36
CA VAL A 94 24.74 -32.35 -9.76
C VAL A 94 23.81 -33.07 -8.78
N THR A 95 24.05 -32.89 -7.49
CA THR A 95 23.19 -33.43 -6.43
C THR A 95 22.24 -32.33 -5.96
N VAL A 96 20.94 -32.54 -6.09
CA VAL A 96 19.91 -31.59 -5.70
C VAL A 96 18.97 -32.17 -4.65
N GLN A 97 18.47 -31.31 -3.77
CA GLN A 97 17.34 -31.62 -2.90
C GLN A 97 16.13 -30.81 -3.37
N GLU A 98 15.11 -31.49 -3.88
CA GLU A 98 13.86 -30.84 -4.29
C GLU A 98 13.12 -30.26 -3.09
N ARG A 99 12.60 -29.03 -3.26
CA ARG A 99 11.68 -28.43 -2.30
C ARG A 99 10.36 -29.19 -2.30
N PRO A 100 9.75 -29.40 -1.13
CA PRO A 100 8.47 -30.10 -1.07
C PRO A 100 7.35 -29.26 -1.68
N THR A 101 6.28 -29.93 -2.13
CA THR A 101 5.07 -29.25 -2.61
C THR A 101 4.05 -29.12 -1.48
N ILE A 102 3.36 -27.98 -1.39
CA ILE A 102 2.25 -27.77 -0.47
C ILE A 102 1.08 -28.67 -0.88
N ALA A 103 0.70 -29.62 -0.03
CA ALA A 103 -0.39 -30.55 -0.31
C ALA A 103 -1.76 -30.02 0.13
N SER A 104 -1.79 -29.33 1.26
CA SER A 104 -3.00 -28.77 1.86
C SER A 104 -2.63 -27.67 2.83
N ILE A 105 -3.45 -26.62 2.86
CA ILE A 105 -3.41 -25.56 3.86
C ILE A 105 -4.67 -25.65 4.73
N SER A 106 -4.50 -25.70 6.05
CA SER A 106 -5.59 -25.71 7.03
C SER A 106 -5.42 -24.60 8.05
N PHE A 107 -6.54 -24.15 8.63
CA PHE A 107 -6.57 -23.15 9.69
C PHE A 107 -7.28 -23.71 10.91
N ASN A 108 -6.66 -23.60 12.08
CA ASN A 108 -7.24 -23.98 13.36
C ASN A 108 -7.43 -22.73 14.22
N GLY A 109 -8.59 -22.61 14.88
CA GLY A 109 -8.86 -21.49 15.80
C GLY A 109 -9.31 -20.18 15.14
N MET A 110 -9.38 -20.14 13.81
CA MET A 110 -9.95 -19.03 13.03
C MET A 110 -11.48 -19.03 13.14
N ARG A 111 -12.05 -17.91 13.58
CA ARG A 111 -13.50 -17.68 13.73
C ARG A 111 -13.96 -16.41 13.03
N GLU A 112 -13.08 -15.41 12.89
CA GLU A 112 -13.42 -14.11 12.30
C GLU A 112 -13.57 -14.17 10.78
N PHE A 113 -12.78 -15.02 10.13
CA PHE A 113 -12.71 -15.12 8.68
C PHE A 113 -13.16 -16.49 8.20
N ASN A 114 -13.65 -16.54 6.98
CA ASN A 114 -13.91 -17.80 6.29
C ASN A 114 -12.61 -18.29 5.64
N ASP A 115 -12.26 -19.56 5.87
CA ASP A 115 -11.08 -20.22 5.31
C ASP A 115 -10.91 -19.95 3.80
N LYS A 116 -12.02 -19.96 3.03
CA LYS A 116 -11.98 -19.72 1.58
C LYS A 116 -11.45 -18.33 1.22
N ASN A 117 -11.85 -17.31 1.97
CA ASN A 117 -11.43 -15.93 1.71
C ASN A 117 -9.94 -15.76 2.02
N ILE A 118 -9.46 -16.37 3.10
CA ILE A 118 -8.03 -16.35 3.46
C ILE A 118 -7.20 -17.13 2.45
N LEU A 119 -7.65 -18.31 2.02
CA LEU A 119 -6.97 -19.08 0.96
C LEU A 119 -6.87 -18.26 -0.33
N GLN A 120 -7.92 -17.53 -0.70
CA GLN A 120 -7.87 -16.66 -1.87
C GLN A 120 -6.87 -15.52 -1.69
N ALA A 121 -6.83 -14.87 -0.53
CA ALA A 121 -5.83 -13.83 -0.24
C ALA A 121 -4.40 -14.39 -0.28
N LEU A 122 -4.15 -15.54 0.34
CA LEU A 122 -2.83 -16.20 0.34
C LEU A 122 -2.40 -16.64 -1.07
N SER A 123 -3.34 -17.04 -1.92
CA SER A 123 -3.05 -17.39 -3.31
C SER A 123 -2.54 -16.20 -4.12
N GLN A 124 -2.98 -14.97 -3.83
CA GLN A 124 -2.51 -13.76 -4.51
C GLN A 124 -1.04 -13.46 -4.18
N VAL A 125 -0.57 -13.84 -2.99
CA VAL A 125 0.84 -13.73 -2.60
C VAL A 125 1.66 -14.97 -2.97
N GLY A 126 1.09 -15.89 -3.76
CA GLY A 126 1.78 -17.07 -4.30
C GLY A 126 1.81 -18.27 -3.36
N PHE A 127 1.08 -18.22 -2.24
CA PHE A 127 0.99 -19.30 -1.25
C PHE A 127 -0.33 -20.05 -1.41
N SER A 128 -0.30 -21.19 -2.11
CA SER A 128 -1.49 -22.00 -2.37
C SER A 128 -1.16 -23.49 -2.48
N ASP A 129 -2.19 -24.32 -2.39
CA ASP A 129 -2.07 -25.75 -2.63
C ASP A 129 -1.47 -26.04 -4.01
N GLY A 130 -0.60 -27.04 -4.08
CA GLY A 130 0.11 -27.43 -5.30
C GLY A 130 1.35 -26.60 -5.65
N ARG A 131 1.63 -25.50 -4.91
CA ARG A 131 2.85 -24.70 -5.11
C ARG A 131 4.04 -25.29 -4.38
N VAL A 132 5.24 -24.93 -4.83
CA VAL A 132 6.49 -25.30 -4.16
C VAL A 132 6.56 -24.56 -2.82
N PHE A 133 6.88 -25.28 -1.76
CA PHE A 133 7.03 -24.72 -0.43
C PHE A 133 8.37 -24.00 -0.29
N ASP A 134 8.31 -22.78 0.22
CA ASP A 134 9.46 -22.00 0.66
C ASP A 134 9.14 -21.39 2.03
N ARG A 135 10.14 -21.43 2.92
CA ARG A 135 10.05 -20.78 4.23
C ARG A 135 9.82 -19.28 4.11
N SER A 136 10.42 -18.63 3.12
CA SER A 136 10.21 -17.20 2.89
C SER A 136 8.76 -16.86 2.52
N MET A 137 8.07 -17.77 1.80
CA MET A 137 6.65 -17.61 1.47
C MET A 137 5.75 -17.90 2.68
N LEU A 138 6.13 -18.85 3.53
CA LEU A 138 5.42 -19.14 4.78
C LEU A 138 5.44 -17.93 5.72
N GLU A 139 6.59 -17.30 5.89
CA GLU A 139 6.75 -16.10 6.73
C GLU A 139 5.93 -14.92 6.19
N ARG A 140 5.88 -14.75 4.85
CA ARG A 140 5.00 -13.76 4.22
C ARG A 140 3.53 -14.10 4.44
N ALA A 141 3.12 -15.36 4.28
CA ALA A 141 1.75 -15.78 4.51
C ALA A 141 1.32 -15.57 5.98
N GLU A 142 2.19 -15.86 6.94
CA GLU A 142 1.98 -15.58 8.36
C GLU A 142 1.82 -14.08 8.61
N PHE A 143 2.70 -13.25 8.03
CA PHE A 143 2.62 -11.80 8.14
C PHE A 143 1.33 -11.25 7.56
N GLU A 144 0.95 -11.66 6.34
CA GLU A 144 -0.30 -11.23 5.69
C GLU A 144 -1.53 -11.63 6.52
N LEU A 145 -1.57 -12.87 7.01
CA LEU A 145 -2.64 -13.33 7.88
C LEU A 145 -2.73 -12.46 9.14
N LYS A 146 -1.59 -12.16 9.77
CA LYS A 146 -1.52 -11.25 10.91
C LYS A 146 -2.03 -9.85 10.56
N GLN A 147 -1.65 -9.29 9.41
CA GLN A 147 -2.12 -7.96 8.98
C GLN A 147 -3.64 -7.91 8.80
N GLN A 148 -4.26 -8.96 8.24
CA GLN A 148 -5.71 -9.05 8.11
C GLN A 148 -6.42 -8.99 9.47
N TYR A 149 -5.89 -9.69 10.47
CA TYR A 149 -6.39 -9.63 11.84
C TYR A 149 -6.18 -8.26 12.49
N LEU A 150 -5.03 -7.63 12.27
CA LEU A 150 -4.74 -6.28 12.77
C LEU A 150 -5.68 -5.23 12.16
N ALA A 151 -6.03 -5.34 10.87
CA ALA A 151 -7.00 -4.46 10.22
C ALA A 151 -8.42 -4.60 10.82
N LYS A 152 -8.74 -5.74 11.42
CA LYS A 152 -9.99 -5.96 12.17
C LYS A 152 -9.91 -5.56 13.65
N GLY A 153 -8.80 -4.97 14.08
CA GLY A 153 -8.58 -4.56 15.47
C GLY A 153 -8.18 -5.69 16.41
N LYS A 154 -7.79 -6.87 15.89
CA LYS A 154 -7.33 -8.01 16.68
C LYS A 154 -5.81 -7.99 16.85
N TYR A 155 -5.34 -7.14 17.76
CA TYR A 155 -3.93 -6.99 18.10
C TYR A 155 -3.37 -8.12 18.97
N GLY A 156 -4.26 -8.86 19.65
CA GLY A 156 -3.92 -10.04 20.44
C GLY A 156 -3.51 -11.25 19.62
N VAL A 157 -3.65 -11.22 18.29
CA VAL A 157 -3.52 -12.39 17.43
C VAL A 157 -2.11 -13.00 17.48
N GLU A 158 -2.06 -14.32 17.59
CA GLU A 158 -0.87 -15.13 17.46
C GLU A 158 -1.11 -16.21 16.41
N VAL A 159 -0.24 -16.27 15.42
CA VAL A 159 -0.33 -17.21 14.30
C VAL A 159 0.90 -18.10 14.38
N THR A 160 0.70 -19.39 14.62
CA THR A 160 1.78 -20.37 14.67
C THR A 160 1.66 -21.34 13.49
N PRO A 161 2.59 -21.32 12.53
CA PRO A 161 2.58 -22.29 11.44
C PRO A 161 3.17 -23.63 11.87
N ILE A 162 2.39 -24.71 11.67
CA ILE A 162 2.80 -26.10 11.88
C ILE A 162 3.02 -26.75 10.52
N ILE A 163 4.26 -27.20 10.28
CA ILE A 163 4.66 -27.89 9.06
C ILE A 163 4.65 -29.39 9.32
N THR A 164 3.78 -30.12 8.63
CA THR A 164 3.68 -31.58 8.71
C THR A 164 4.25 -32.22 7.45
N PRO A 165 5.38 -32.95 7.52
CA PRO A 165 5.89 -33.69 6.38
C PRO A 165 4.91 -34.79 5.93
N LEU A 166 4.70 -34.91 4.62
CA LEU A 166 3.81 -35.89 4.01
C LEU A 166 4.57 -36.76 3.00
N PRO A 167 4.08 -37.99 2.71
CA PRO A 167 4.69 -38.83 1.71
C PRO A 167 4.75 -38.18 0.32
N ARG A 168 5.79 -38.54 -0.45
CA ARG A 168 6.09 -38.06 -1.82
C ARG A 168 6.56 -36.60 -1.90
N ASN A 169 7.48 -36.22 -1.01
CA ASN A 169 8.07 -34.87 -0.90
C ASN A 169 7.01 -33.76 -0.85
N ARG A 170 6.07 -33.89 0.08
CA ARG A 170 4.97 -32.94 0.27
C ARG A 170 4.95 -32.46 1.71
N VAL A 171 4.34 -31.31 1.93
CA VAL A 171 4.09 -30.75 3.26
C VAL A 171 2.64 -30.32 3.38
N GLY A 172 2.02 -30.68 4.51
CA GLY A 172 0.77 -30.08 4.97
C GLY A 172 1.09 -28.92 5.89
N ILE A 173 0.42 -27.79 5.70
CA ILE A 173 0.66 -26.58 6.50
C ILE A 173 -0.61 -26.27 7.26
N SER A 174 -0.53 -26.25 8.58
CA SER A 174 -1.63 -25.84 9.44
C SER A 174 -1.25 -24.55 10.15
N PHE A 175 -2.08 -23.52 10.05
CA PHE A 175 -1.93 -22.31 10.84
C PHE A 175 -2.80 -22.43 12.09
N ASP A 176 -2.16 -22.53 13.24
CA ASP A 176 -2.83 -22.45 14.52
C ASP A 176 -2.95 -20.98 14.90
N VAL A 177 -4.18 -20.47 14.85
CA VAL A 177 -4.50 -19.06 15.08
C VAL A 177 -5.18 -18.91 16.43
N PHE A 178 -4.51 -18.20 17.33
CA PHE A 178 -5.13 -17.68 18.54
C PHE A 178 -5.52 -16.23 18.30
N GLU A 179 -6.82 -15.97 18.11
CA GLU A 179 -7.31 -14.64 17.73
C GLU A 179 -7.17 -13.60 18.86
N GLY A 180 -7.13 -14.05 20.11
CA GLY A 180 -7.15 -13.18 21.28
C GLY A 180 -8.47 -12.42 21.46
N ASP A 181 -8.55 -11.63 22.54
CA ASP A 181 -9.65 -10.72 22.78
C ASP A 181 -9.52 -9.49 21.86
N LEU A 182 -10.66 -8.85 21.55
CA LEU A 182 -10.66 -7.56 20.85
C LEU A 182 -10.03 -6.50 21.76
N ALA A 183 -8.94 -5.90 21.29
CA ALA A 183 -8.28 -4.83 21.99
C ALA A 183 -9.12 -3.55 21.89
N LYS A 184 -9.29 -2.86 23.02
CA LYS A 184 -10.13 -1.66 23.13
C LYS A 184 -9.27 -0.45 23.39
N ILE A 185 -9.70 0.69 22.87
CA ILE A 185 -9.08 1.98 23.18
C ILE A 185 -9.40 2.31 24.64
N LYS A 186 -8.35 2.33 25.45
CA LYS A 186 -8.43 2.68 26.87
C LYS A 186 -8.37 4.19 27.04
N GLU A 187 -7.42 4.81 26.35
CA GLU A 187 -7.12 6.23 26.47
C GLU A 187 -6.62 6.79 25.14
N ILE A 188 -7.03 8.03 24.85
CA ILE A 188 -6.53 8.83 23.75
C ILE A 188 -5.96 10.10 24.37
N ASN A 189 -4.65 10.27 24.26
CA ASN A 189 -3.94 11.42 24.75
C ASN A 189 -3.58 12.34 23.58
N ILE A 190 -3.84 13.64 23.73
CA ILE A 190 -3.45 14.66 22.76
C ILE A 190 -2.48 15.59 23.46
N VAL A 191 -1.31 15.80 22.86
CA VAL A 191 -0.22 16.61 23.38
C VAL A 191 0.09 17.73 22.40
N GLY A 192 0.36 18.94 22.92
CA GLY A 192 0.66 20.13 22.13
C GLY A 192 -0.57 20.95 21.72
N ASN A 193 -1.76 20.59 22.22
CA ASN A 193 -2.98 21.37 22.05
C ASN A 193 -3.14 22.44 23.15
N ASP A 194 -2.50 23.59 22.98
CA ASP A 194 -2.54 24.68 23.96
C ASP A 194 -3.77 25.59 23.76
N SER A 195 -4.14 25.85 22.51
CA SER A 195 -5.21 26.78 22.16
C SER A 195 -6.60 26.13 22.19
N ILE A 196 -6.68 24.83 21.89
CA ILE A 196 -7.94 24.09 21.83
C ILE A 196 -7.95 23.00 22.91
N LYS A 197 -9.03 22.92 23.68
CA LYS A 197 -9.16 21.90 24.74
C LYS A 197 -9.23 20.49 24.17
N THR A 198 -8.53 19.55 24.80
CA THR A 198 -8.50 18.13 24.41
C THR A 198 -9.90 17.53 24.27
N SER A 199 -10.85 17.87 25.16
CA SER A 199 -12.23 17.38 25.09
C SER A 199 -12.96 17.77 23.81
N VAL A 200 -12.63 18.93 23.23
CA VAL A 200 -13.25 19.43 22.00
C VAL A 200 -12.70 18.67 20.80
N LEU A 201 -11.40 18.41 20.79
CA LEU A 201 -10.73 17.61 19.76
C LEU A 201 -11.19 16.15 19.79
N LEU A 202 -11.29 15.55 20.98
CA LEU A 202 -11.86 14.21 21.16
C LEU A 202 -13.32 14.13 20.68
N GLY A 203 -14.07 15.24 20.73
CA GLY A 203 -15.43 15.32 20.20
C GLY A 203 -15.52 15.37 18.67
N GLN A 204 -14.42 15.65 17.96
CA GLN A 204 -14.36 15.57 16.49
C GLN A 204 -14.00 14.16 15.98
N MET A 205 -13.51 13.30 16.87
CA MET A 205 -13.10 11.94 16.52
C MET A 205 -14.30 10.99 16.50
N GLN A 206 -14.25 10.01 15.59
CA GLN A 206 -15.14 8.86 15.58
C GLN A 206 -14.71 7.81 16.62
N LEU A 207 -13.40 7.64 16.82
CA LEU A 207 -12.86 6.77 17.85
C LEU A 207 -13.02 7.39 19.23
N THR A 208 -13.53 6.61 20.17
CA THR A 208 -13.78 7.07 21.54
C THR A 208 -13.16 6.11 22.55
N THR A 209 -12.88 6.61 23.74
CA THR A 209 -12.54 5.75 24.89
C THR A 209 -13.75 4.89 25.28
N SER A 210 -13.50 3.79 25.99
CA SER A 210 -14.55 2.88 26.43
C SER A 210 -15.54 3.58 27.38
N GLY A 211 -16.82 3.59 27.02
CA GLY A 211 -17.89 4.26 27.76
C GLY A 211 -19.19 3.45 27.79
N VAL A 212 -20.24 4.00 28.43
CA VAL A 212 -21.51 3.28 28.67
C VAL A 212 -22.28 2.98 27.37
N MET A 213 -22.08 3.76 26.29
CA MET A 213 -22.76 3.55 24.99
C MET A 213 -21.90 2.76 23.98
N THR A 214 -20.62 2.56 24.25
CA THR A 214 -19.68 1.98 23.27
C THR A 214 -19.90 0.50 23.01
N TRP A 215 -20.69 -0.19 23.85
CA TRP A 215 -21.11 -1.58 23.59
C TRP A 215 -21.99 -1.70 22.34
N TYR A 216 -22.75 -0.66 22.00
CA TYR A 216 -23.61 -0.63 20.82
C TYR A 216 -22.89 -0.01 19.61
N THR A 217 -22.22 1.13 19.79
CA THR A 217 -21.58 1.86 18.68
C THR A 217 -20.28 1.21 18.21
N GLY A 218 -19.57 0.47 19.08
CA GLY A 218 -18.28 -0.14 18.76
C GLY A 218 -17.16 0.87 18.45
N THR A 219 -17.32 2.14 18.84
CA THR A 219 -16.36 3.24 18.59
C THR A 219 -15.07 3.12 19.40
N ASN A 220 -15.04 2.25 20.40
CA ASN A 220 -13.84 1.95 21.20
C ASN A 220 -12.97 0.83 20.60
N LYS A 221 -13.33 0.31 19.43
CA LYS A 221 -12.51 -0.66 18.69
C LYS A 221 -11.53 0.10 17.82
N TYR A 222 -10.24 -0.09 18.05
CA TYR A 222 -9.22 0.53 17.21
C TYR A 222 -9.30 -0.04 15.79
N ALA A 223 -9.30 0.86 14.82
CA ALA A 223 -9.06 0.57 13.41
C ALA A 223 -8.16 1.67 12.86
N ARG A 224 -7.12 1.29 12.10
CA ARG A 224 -6.14 2.25 11.58
C ARG A 224 -6.82 3.28 10.68
N GLU A 225 -7.70 2.82 9.80
CA GLU A 225 -8.40 3.66 8.83
C GLU A 225 -9.27 4.71 9.52
N LYS A 226 -9.91 4.35 10.63
CA LYS A 226 -10.70 5.30 11.43
C LYS A 226 -9.82 6.34 12.12
N LEU A 227 -8.66 5.93 12.65
CA LEU A 227 -7.73 6.86 13.29
C LEU A 227 -7.17 7.88 12.29
N GLU A 228 -6.83 7.45 11.08
CA GLU A 228 -6.38 8.37 10.02
C GLU A 228 -7.49 9.37 9.66
N GLY A 229 -8.75 8.92 9.56
CA GLY A 229 -9.90 9.81 9.38
C GLY A 229 -10.08 10.80 10.53
N ASP A 230 -9.87 10.35 11.77
CA ASP A 230 -9.96 11.21 12.96
C ASP A 230 -8.84 12.25 13.02
N ILE A 231 -7.62 11.89 12.62
CA ILE A 231 -6.49 12.82 12.49
C ILE A 231 -6.82 13.90 11.48
N GLU A 232 -7.41 13.54 10.34
CA GLU A 232 -7.80 14.51 9.31
C GLU A 232 -8.97 15.39 9.77
N ALA A 233 -9.91 14.85 10.54
CA ALA A 233 -10.98 15.63 11.16
C ALA A 233 -10.42 16.66 12.15
N ILE A 234 -9.43 16.27 12.97
CA ILE A 234 -8.72 17.20 13.87
C ILE A 234 -7.96 18.26 13.05
N ARG A 235 -7.21 17.86 12.02
CA ARG A 235 -6.47 18.79 11.15
C ARG A 235 -7.42 19.82 10.53
N SER A 236 -8.53 19.36 9.96
CA SER A 236 -9.57 20.21 9.38
C SER A 236 -10.13 21.19 10.41
N TYR A 237 -10.40 20.72 11.63
CA TYR A 237 -10.89 21.57 12.73
C TYR A 237 -9.95 22.73 13.10
N TYR A 238 -8.64 22.50 13.03
CA TYR A 238 -7.61 23.53 13.21
C TYR A 238 -7.54 24.48 12.01
N LEU A 239 -7.51 23.95 10.79
CA LEU A 239 -7.49 24.75 9.56
C LEU A 239 -8.71 25.68 9.46
N ASP A 240 -9.87 25.24 9.96
CA ASP A 240 -11.10 26.03 10.01
C ASP A 240 -11.05 27.22 10.98
N ARG A 241 -10.07 27.24 11.87
CA ARG A 241 -9.85 28.29 12.89
C ARG A 241 -8.61 29.13 12.61
N GLY A 242 -8.07 29.05 11.39
CA GLY A 242 -6.97 29.88 10.93
C GLY A 242 -5.57 29.34 11.26
N TYR A 243 -5.44 28.09 11.70
CA TYR A 243 -4.14 27.47 11.96
C TYR A 243 -3.59 26.83 10.68
N LEU A 244 -3.03 27.63 9.76
CA LEU A 244 -2.53 27.13 8.46
C LEU A 244 -1.26 26.28 8.57
N GLU A 245 -0.49 26.46 9.63
CA GLU A 245 0.76 25.71 9.87
C GLU A 245 0.57 24.53 10.82
N VAL A 246 -0.68 24.08 11.03
CA VAL A 246 -0.95 22.91 11.88
C VAL A 246 -0.27 21.66 11.32
N GLN A 247 0.50 21.00 12.18
CA GLN A 247 1.16 19.74 11.88
C GLN A 247 0.80 18.71 12.94
N ILE A 248 0.39 17.53 12.51
CA ILE A 248 0.09 16.41 13.40
C ILE A 248 1.12 15.33 13.08
N ASP A 249 1.91 14.95 14.08
CA ASP A 249 2.91 13.90 13.95
C ASP A 249 2.23 12.52 13.80
N PRO A 250 2.91 11.52 13.20
CA PRO A 250 2.38 10.17 13.11
C PRO A 250 1.94 9.64 14.49
N PRO A 251 0.74 9.03 14.60
CA PRO A 251 0.18 8.63 15.87
C PRO A 251 1.04 7.55 16.55
N GLN A 252 1.32 7.72 17.84
CA GLN A 252 1.99 6.70 18.63
C GLN A 252 0.94 5.79 19.28
N VAL A 253 0.90 4.54 18.82
CA VAL A 253 -0.04 3.53 19.33
C VAL A 253 0.74 2.52 20.16
N SER A 254 0.43 2.45 21.46
CA SER A 254 0.98 1.43 22.35
C SER A 254 -0.11 0.45 22.79
N ILE A 255 0.29 -0.80 22.95
CA ILE A 255 -0.58 -1.89 23.34
C ILE A 255 -0.10 -2.38 24.70
N SER A 256 -1.03 -2.60 25.62
CA SER A 256 -0.74 -3.14 26.93
C SER A 256 -0.09 -4.54 26.85
N PRO A 257 0.74 -4.95 27.83
CA PRO A 257 1.39 -6.27 27.81
C PRO A 257 0.41 -7.45 27.70
N ASP A 258 -0.81 -7.30 28.21
CA ASP A 258 -1.91 -8.27 28.13
C ASP A 258 -2.68 -8.22 26.80
N ARG A 259 -2.29 -7.32 25.87
CA ARG A 259 -2.86 -7.12 24.53
C ARG A 259 -4.35 -6.79 24.49
N LYS A 260 -4.89 -6.22 25.57
CA LYS A 260 -6.32 -5.87 25.71
C LYS A 260 -6.61 -4.39 25.58
N ASP A 261 -5.67 -3.55 26.00
CA ASP A 261 -5.84 -2.11 26.03
C ASP A 261 -4.90 -1.45 25.02
N ILE A 262 -5.45 -0.48 24.29
CA ILE A 262 -4.73 0.36 23.33
C ILE A 262 -4.70 1.79 23.86
N PHE A 263 -3.51 2.38 23.83
CA PHE A 263 -3.28 3.77 24.15
C PHE A 263 -2.82 4.48 22.88
N VAL A 264 -3.52 5.56 22.51
CA VAL A 264 -3.20 6.37 21.35
C VAL A 264 -2.70 7.71 21.83
N THR A 265 -1.50 8.12 21.40
CA THR A 265 -0.97 9.45 21.65
C THR A 265 -0.83 10.20 20.33
N LEU A 266 -1.47 11.36 20.26
CA LEU A 266 -1.39 12.30 19.15
C LEU A 266 -0.56 13.51 19.59
N THR A 267 0.44 13.88 18.79
CA THR A 267 1.24 15.09 19.01
C THR A 267 0.89 16.10 17.93
N ILE A 268 0.45 17.28 18.35
CA ILE A 268 0.00 18.37 17.50
C ILE A 268 0.91 19.57 17.71
N HIS A 269 1.36 20.16 16.60
CA HIS A 269 1.99 21.48 16.56
C HIS A 269 0.97 22.44 15.94
N GLU A 270 0.30 23.24 16.76
CA GLU A 270 -0.84 24.06 16.31
C GLU A 270 -0.43 25.14 15.30
N GLY A 271 0.73 25.77 15.51
CA GLY A 271 1.14 26.96 14.77
C GLY A 271 0.39 28.21 15.21
N ASP A 272 0.62 29.33 14.52
CA ASP A 272 -0.08 30.59 14.77
C ASP A 272 -1.43 30.65 14.04
N GLN A 273 -2.36 31.47 14.57
CA GLN A 273 -3.59 31.82 13.87
C GLN A 273 -3.35 32.95 12.87
N TYR A 274 -3.87 32.78 11.66
CA TYR A 274 -3.78 33.76 10.59
C TYR A 274 -5.15 34.35 10.23
N SER A 275 -5.21 35.68 10.16
CA SER A 275 -6.34 36.41 9.60
C SER A 275 -6.14 36.68 8.11
N LEU A 276 -7.23 36.75 7.37
CA LEU A 276 -7.17 37.05 5.95
C LEU A 276 -7.08 38.55 5.72
N THR A 277 -6.04 38.99 5.02
CA THR A 277 -5.86 40.40 4.65
C THR A 277 -6.52 40.71 3.32
N GLU A 278 -6.33 39.83 2.35
CA GLU A 278 -6.84 40.01 1.00
C GLU A 278 -7.36 38.69 0.43
N VAL A 279 -8.48 38.77 -0.30
CA VAL A 279 -9.06 37.63 -1.03
C VAL A 279 -9.21 38.04 -2.48
N LYS A 280 -8.56 37.28 -3.38
CA LYS A 280 -8.50 37.60 -4.82
C LYS A 280 -8.89 36.40 -5.66
N LEU A 281 -9.56 36.66 -6.78
CA LEU A 281 -9.72 35.74 -7.89
C LEU A 281 -8.67 36.10 -8.95
N ALA A 282 -7.90 35.10 -9.40
CA ALA A 282 -6.88 35.26 -10.43
C ALA A 282 -7.00 34.12 -11.45
N GLY A 283 -6.39 34.27 -12.63
CA GLY A 283 -6.42 33.28 -13.71
C GLY A 283 -7.31 33.71 -14.88
N ASP A 284 -7.95 32.75 -15.54
CA ASP A 284 -8.88 32.99 -16.64
C ASP A 284 -10.32 32.97 -16.14
N LEU A 285 -10.83 34.15 -15.79
CA LEU A 285 -12.18 34.32 -15.24
C LEU A 285 -13.25 34.45 -16.35
N LEU A 286 -12.84 34.39 -17.63
CA LEU A 286 -13.74 34.47 -18.79
C LEU A 286 -14.62 35.74 -18.83
N GLY A 287 -14.26 36.81 -18.12
CA GLY A 287 -15.07 38.02 -17.98
C GLY A 287 -16.30 37.85 -17.07
N LEU A 288 -16.33 36.80 -16.25
CA LEU A 288 -17.43 36.44 -15.34
C LEU A 288 -17.16 36.91 -13.89
N GLU A 289 -16.29 37.89 -13.68
CA GLU A 289 -15.86 38.34 -12.35
C GLU A 289 -17.06 38.74 -11.48
N SER A 290 -17.99 39.51 -12.05
CA SER A 290 -19.23 39.93 -11.36
C SER A 290 -20.15 38.79 -10.91
N GLN A 291 -20.02 37.60 -11.51
CA GLN A 291 -20.81 36.41 -11.19
C GLN A 291 -20.06 35.47 -10.24
N LEU A 292 -18.73 35.47 -10.30
CA LEU A 292 -17.87 34.65 -9.44
C LEU A 292 -17.62 35.31 -8.08
N GLU A 293 -17.49 36.63 -8.01
CA GLU A 293 -17.27 37.37 -6.75
C GLU A 293 -18.33 37.07 -5.67
N PRO A 294 -19.65 37.01 -5.96
CA PRO A 294 -20.67 36.66 -4.97
C PRO A 294 -20.60 35.22 -4.45
N LEU A 295 -19.94 34.30 -5.17
CA LEU A 295 -19.76 32.90 -4.77
C LEU A 295 -18.62 32.72 -3.76
N VAL A 296 -17.81 33.76 -3.55
CA VAL A 296 -16.71 33.74 -2.57
C VAL A 296 -17.28 33.89 -1.16
N HIS A 297 -17.25 32.80 -0.39
CA HIS A 297 -17.74 32.77 0.99
C HIS A 297 -16.75 33.35 2.01
N VAL A 298 -15.49 33.51 1.61
CA VAL A 298 -14.39 33.98 2.45
C VAL A 298 -14.21 35.50 2.29
N LYS A 299 -14.10 36.23 3.39
CA LYS A 299 -13.94 37.69 3.39
C LYS A 299 -12.62 38.14 4.00
N ALA A 300 -12.09 39.24 3.49
CA ALA A 300 -10.99 39.96 4.12
C ALA A 300 -11.40 40.42 5.54
N GLY A 301 -10.49 40.25 6.50
CA GLY A 301 -10.66 40.52 7.92
C GLY A 301 -11.14 39.33 8.76
N GLU A 302 -11.65 38.26 8.14
CA GLU A 302 -12.03 37.05 8.87
C GLU A 302 -10.83 36.11 9.10
N MET A 303 -10.94 35.18 10.06
CA MET A 303 -9.95 34.10 10.19
C MET A 303 -10.03 33.19 8.98
N PHE A 304 -8.88 32.65 8.55
CA PHE A 304 -8.87 31.63 7.52
C PHE A 304 -9.69 30.41 7.96
N SER A 305 -10.49 29.87 7.02
CA SER A 305 -11.25 28.64 7.23
C SER A 305 -11.14 27.77 5.98
N ALA A 306 -10.67 26.54 6.16
CA ALA A 306 -10.58 25.57 5.07
C ALA A 306 -11.98 25.19 4.56
N GLU A 307 -12.97 25.03 5.45
CA GLU A 307 -14.36 24.76 5.09
C GLU A 307 -14.92 25.83 4.14
N LYS A 308 -14.82 27.11 4.50
CA LYS A 308 -15.29 28.22 3.64
C LYS A 308 -14.51 28.30 2.32
N THR A 309 -13.21 27.99 2.36
CA THR A 309 -12.35 27.94 1.16
C THR A 309 -12.82 26.83 0.21
N ASN A 310 -13.07 25.64 0.75
CA ASN A 310 -13.58 24.49 -0.01
C ASN A 310 -15.00 24.72 -0.53
N GLN A 311 -15.88 25.37 0.25
CA GLN A 311 -17.20 25.79 -0.20
C GLN A 311 -17.10 26.79 -1.36
N THR A 312 -16.16 27.73 -1.31
CA THR A 312 -15.92 28.70 -2.40
C THR A 312 -15.41 27.99 -3.66
N VAL A 313 -14.41 27.11 -3.51
CA VAL A 313 -13.90 26.27 -4.61
C VAL A 313 -15.05 25.50 -5.24
N LYS A 314 -15.85 24.81 -4.44
CA LYS A 314 -17.01 24.05 -4.92
C LYS A 314 -18.04 24.94 -5.63
N ALA A 315 -18.44 26.06 -5.05
CA ALA A 315 -19.43 26.96 -5.65
C ALA A 315 -18.98 27.49 -7.02
N ILE A 316 -17.69 27.83 -7.16
CA ILE A 316 -17.11 28.29 -8.43
C ILE A 316 -17.02 27.12 -9.44
N THR A 317 -16.57 25.95 -9.00
CA THR A 317 -16.52 24.73 -9.85
C THR A 317 -17.91 24.36 -10.37
N ASP A 318 -18.91 24.34 -9.50
CA ASP A 318 -20.29 23.99 -9.85
C ASP A 318 -20.86 25.01 -10.85
N TYR A 319 -20.61 26.30 -10.62
CA TYR A 319 -21.02 27.38 -11.53
C TYR A 319 -20.39 27.25 -12.93
N LEU A 320 -19.07 27.03 -13.01
CA LEU A 320 -18.37 26.81 -14.28
C LEU A 320 -18.80 25.48 -14.93
N GLY A 321 -19.08 24.46 -14.13
CA GLY A 321 -19.63 23.18 -14.55
C GLY A 321 -20.98 23.32 -15.25
N GLY A 322 -21.89 24.15 -14.71
CA GLY A 322 -23.17 24.49 -15.36
C GLY A 322 -23.00 25.24 -16.69
N LEU A 323 -21.88 25.95 -16.88
CA LEU A 323 -21.54 26.58 -18.16
C LEU A 323 -20.88 25.62 -19.16
N GLY A 324 -20.55 24.39 -18.75
CA GLY A 324 -19.97 23.34 -19.58
C GLY A 324 -18.46 23.13 -19.43
N TYR A 325 -17.86 23.72 -18.41
CA TYR A 325 -16.45 23.52 -18.07
C TYR A 325 -16.30 22.36 -17.06
N ALA A 326 -16.38 21.13 -17.55
CA ALA A 326 -16.35 19.93 -16.69
C ALA A 326 -15.03 19.73 -15.93
N PHE A 327 -13.94 20.30 -16.43
CA PHE A 327 -12.59 20.16 -15.88
C PHE A 327 -12.07 21.48 -15.29
N ALA A 328 -12.98 22.36 -14.84
CA ALA A 328 -12.61 23.58 -14.14
C ALA A 328 -11.82 23.23 -12.88
N ASN A 329 -10.63 23.80 -12.75
CA ASN A 329 -9.76 23.61 -11.60
C ASN A 329 -9.57 24.95 -10.87
N ILE A 330 -9.96 24.98 -9.60
CA ILE A 330 -9.82 26.17 -8.75
C ILE A 330 -8.82 25.81 -7.66
N ASN A 331 -7.63 26.40 -7.74
CA ASN A 331 -6.57 26.15 -6.76
C ASN A 331 -6.49 27.32 -5.76
N PRO A 332 -6.90 27.12 -4.49
CA PRO A 332 -6.67 28.11 -3.45
C PRO A 332 -5.19 28.12 -3.07
N ASN A 333 -4.56 29.29 -3.11
CA ASN A 333 -3.17 29.49 -2.73
C ASN A 333 -3.08 30.54 -1.62
N PRO A 334 -3.01 30.13 -0.34
CA PRO A 334 -2.76 31.04 0.77
C PRO A 334 -1.28 31.42 0.83
N VAL A 335 -0.98 32.71 0.76
CA VAL A 335 0.37 33.28 0.96
C VAL A 335 0.45 33.80 2.38
N LEU A 336 1.30 33.18 3.20
CA LEU A 336 1.46 33.48 4.61
C LEU A 336 2.45 34.62 4.85
N ASP A 337 2.02 35.65 5.60
CA ASP A 337 2.91 36.62 6.22
C ASP A 337 3.07 36.27 7.71
N ARG A 338 4.16 35.56 8.01
CA ARG A 338 4.52 35.13 9.37
C ARG A 338 4.82 36.30 10.32
N ALA A 339 5.22 37.46 9.81
CA ALA A 339 5.57 38.60 10.67
C ALA A 339 4.32 39.28 11.21
N ASN A 340 3.29 39.42 10.36
CA ASN A 340 2.04 40.07 10.72
C ASN A 340 0.94 39.09 11.15
N LYS A 341 1.18 37.78 11.03
CA LYS A 341 0.18 36.72 11.27
C LYS A 341 -1.07 36.91 10.40
N THR A 342 -0.83 37.28 9.15
CA THR A 342 -1.86 37.50 8.14
C THR A 342 -1.62 36.60 6.93
N ALA A 343 -2.67 36.31 6.17
CA ALA A 343 -2.58 35.52 4.95
C ALA A 343 -3.37 36.17 3.82
N ASP A 344 -2.77 36.19 2.63
CA ASP A 344 -3.45 36.59 1.39
C ASP A 344 -3.92 35.33 0.67
N LEU A 345 -5.23 35.22 0.41
CA LEU A 345 -5.81 34.07 -0.25
C LEU A 345 -6.11 34.41 -1.71
N THR A 346 -5.37 33.78 -2.62
CA THR A 346 -5.64 33.90 -4.06
C THR A 346 -6.21 32.60 -4.59
N PHE A 347 -7.41 32.66 -5.17
CA PHE A 347 -8.02 31.55 -5.89
C PHE A 347 -7.63 31.63 -7.36
N TYR A 348 -6.80 30.70 -7.82
CA TYR A 348 -6.44 30.58 -9.23
C TYR A 348 -7.48 29.73 -9.95
N VAL A 349 -8.26 30.37 -10.81
CA VAL A 349 -9.30 29.74 -11.61
C VAL A 349 -8.73 29.40 -12.99
N ASP A 350 -8.73 28.11 -13.30
CA ASP A 350 -8.51 27.58 -14.65
C ASP A 350 -9.80 26.87 -15.09
N PRO A 351 -10.64 27.51 -15.92
CA PRO A 351 -11.88 26.91 -16.39
C PRO A 351 -11.62 25.74 -17.36
N GLY A 352 -10.42 25.64 -17.94
CA GLY A 352 -10.13 24.66 -18.97
C GLY A 352 -11.00 24.86 -20.22
N ARG A 353 -11.26 23.77 -20.94
CA ARG A 353 -12.07 23.81 -22.16
C ARG A 353 -13.51 23.44 -21.85
N ARG A 354 -14.42 24.07 -22.58
CA ARG A 354 -15.82 23.65 -22.59
C ARG A 354 -15.96 22.31 -23.30
N VAL A 355 -16.65 21.36 -22.67
CA VAL A 355 -16.83 20.01 -23.20
C VAL A 355 -18.30 19.69 -23.44
N TYR A 356 -18.55 18.75 -24.35
CA TYR A 356 -19.88 18.19 -24.58
C TYR A 356 -19.90 16.70 -24.25
N VAL A 357 -21.06 16.25 -23.77
CA VAL A 357 -21.32 14.86 -23.43
C VAL A 357 -21.57 14.11 -24.74
N ARG A 358 -20.65 13.23 -25.14
CA ARG A 358 -20.82 12.44 -26.36
C ARG A 358 -21.90 11.37 -26.17
N ARG A 359 -21.85 10.66 -25.05
CA ARG A 359 -22.75 9.55 -24.74
C ARG A 359 -22.85 9.34 -23.23
N ILE A 360 -24.00 8.87 -22.80
CA ILE A 360 -24.25 8.38 -21.45
C ILE A 360 -24.25 6.85 -21.49
N GLU A 361 -23.26 6.28 -20.83
CA GLU A 361 -23.08 4.85 -20.65
C GLU A 361 -23.59 4.45 -19.27
N ILE A 362 -24.46 3.46 -19.21
CA ILE A 362 -25.05 2.97 -17.96
C ILE A 362 -24.50 1.56 -17.72
N GLY A 363 -23.88 1.37 -16.57
CA GLY A 363 -23.32 0.11 -16.08
C GLY A 363 -24.08 -0.43 -14.87
N GLY A 364 -23.78 -1.68 -14.49
CA GLY A 364 -24.29 -2.27 -13.24
C GLY A 364 -25.80 -2.64 -13.21
N ASN A 365 -26.59 -2.24 -14.21
CA ASN A 365 -28.03 -2.48 -14.28
C ASN A 365 -28.42 -3.89 -14.77
N VAL A 366 -27.95 -4.95 -14.09
CA VAL A 366 -28.18 -6.35 -14.49
C VAL A 366 -29.67 -6.75 -14.46
N ARG A 367 -30.43 -6.22 -13.50
CA ARG A 367 -31.86 -6.54 -13.30
C ARG A 367 -32.83 -5.50 -13.85
N THR A 368 -32.35 -4.29 -14.13
CA THR A 368 -33.18 -3.14 -14.51
C THR A 368 -32.87 -2.72 -15.94
N ARG A 369 -33.92 -2.46 -16.74
CA ARG A 369 -33.73 -2.02 -18.13
C ARG A 369 -33.09 -0.63 -18.18
N ASP A 370 -32.14 -0.43 -19.10
CA ASP A 370 -31.43 0.84 -19.33
C ASP A 370 -32.40 2.04 -19.46
N GLN A 371 -33.51 1.87 -20.19
CA GLN A 371 -34.51 2.93 -20.40
C GLN A 371 -35.12 3.49 -19.10
N VAL A 372 -35.16 2.70 -18.02
CA VAL A 372 -35.68 3.14 -16.72
C VAL A 372 -34.78 4.20 -16.09
N ILE A 373 -33.46 4.07 -16.29
CA ILE A 373 -32.46 5.03 -15.81
C ILE A 373 -32.38 6.19 -16.81
N ARG A 374 -32.29 5.88 -18.10
CA ARG A 374 -32.12 6.88 -19.18
C ARG A 374 -33.22 7.93 -19.22
N ARG A 375 -34.46 7.61 -18.86
CA ARG A 375 -35.58 8.57 -18.81
C ARG A 375 -35.50 9.57 -17.65
N GLU A 376 -34.72 9.28 -16.61
CA GLU A 376 -34.52 10.19 -15.48
C GLU A 376 -33.41 11.20 -15.74
N MET A 377 -32.56 10.95 -16.74
CA MET A 377 -31.48 11.84 -17.16
C MET A 377 -32.01 13.20 -17.64
N ARG A 378 -31.52 14.27 -17.03
CA ARG A 378 -31.69 15.66 -17.47
C ARG A 378 -30.60 16.08 -18.43
N GLN A 379 -29.37 15.62 -18.19
CA GLN A 379 -28.28 15.77 -19.14
C GLN A 379 -28.60 14.99 -20.42
N GLN A 380 -28.45 15.65 -21.57
CA GLN A 380 -28.65 15.03 -22.88
C GLN A 380 -27.32 14.58 -23.48
N GLU A 381 -27.37 13.50 -24.26
CA GLU A 381 -26.26 13.12 -25.14
C GLU A 381 -26.15 14.14 -26.29
N ALA A 382 -24.93 14.35 -26.76
CA ALA A 382 -24.56 15.38 -27.75
C ALA A 382 -24.90 16.83 -27.35
N ALA A 383 -25.10 17.09 -26.05
CA ALA A 383 -25.28 18.44 -25.51
C ALA A 383 -24.03 18.87 -24.72
N TRP A 384 -23.93 20.18 -24.46
CA TRP A 384 -22.92 20.70 -23.54
C TRP A 384 -23.02 20.00 -22.18
N TYR A 385 -21.88 19.84 -21.53
CA TYR A 385 -21.85 19.41 -20.14
C TYR A 385 -22.61 20.43 -19.27
N ASP A 386 -23.38 19.93 -18.33
CA ASP A 386 -24.10 20.73 -17.34
C ASP A 386 -24.08 19.93 -16.02
N ALA A 387 -23.29 20.42 -15.06
CA ALA A 387 -23.13 19.78 -13.76
C ALA A 387 -24.47 19.68 -13.02
N ASP A 388 -25.29 20.75 -13.03
CA ASP A 388 -26.59 20.78 -12.34
C ASP A 388 -27.56 19.76 -12.93
N ALA A 389 -27.54 19.60 -14.25
CA ALA A 389 -28.35 18.59 -14.94
C ALA A 389 -27.90 17.17 -14.57
N ILE A 390 -26.61 16.93 -14.40
CA ILE A 390 -26.06 15.62 -14.01
C ILE A 390 -26.42 15.29 -12.56
N ASP A 391 -26.23 16.23 -11.64
CA ASP A 391 -26.59 16.04 -10.23
C ASP A 391 -28.09 15.81 -10.06
N THR A 392 -28.92 16.59 -10.76
CA THR A 392 -30.37 16.35 -10.80
C THR A 392 -30.70 14.97 -11.37
N SER A 393 -29.93 14.48 -12.35
CA SER A 393 -30.11 13.13 -12.90
C SER A 393 -29.79 12.06 -11.86
N ARG A 394 -28.67 12.20 -11.15
CA ARG A 394 -28.26 11.30 -10.05
C ARG A 394 -29.34 11.20 -8.98
N ASP A 395 -29.81 12.34 -8.48
CA ASP A 395 -30.84 12.41 -7.43
C ASP A 395 -32.17 11.77 -7.86
N ARG A 396 -32.51 11.85 -9.14
CA ARG A 396 -33.73 11.21 -9.67
C ARG A 396 -33.58 9.70 -9.74
N VAL A 397 -32.42 9.20 -10.16
CA VAL A 397 -32.14 7.77 -10.22
C VAL A 397 -32.06 7.16 -8.83
N ASP A 398 -31.38 7.83 -7.89
CA ASP A 398 -31.26 7.38 -6.50
C ASP A 398 -32.64 7.28 -5.81
N ARG A 399 -33.48 8.28 -6.00
CA ARG A 399 -34.85 8.32 -5.47
C ARG A 399 -35.78 7.22 -6.00
N LEU A 400 -35.43 6.49 -7.06
CA LEU A 400 -36.19 5.32 -7.50
C LEU A 400 -36.13 4.18 -6.47
N GLY A 401 -35.07 4.12 -5.66
CA GLY A 401 -34.87 3.06 -4.66
C GLY A 401 -34.60 1.67 -5.27
N TYR A 402 -34.25 1.60 -6.55
CA TYR A 402 -33.91 0.35 -7.25
C TYR A 402 -32.45 -0.04 -7.13
N PHE A 403 -31.60 0.90 -6.70
CA PHE A 403 -30.14 0.77 -6.66
C PHE A 403 -29.66 1.03 -5.24
N THR A 404 -28.54 0.40 -4.87
CA THR A 404 -27.92 0.58 -3.54
C THR A 404 -26.98 1.78 -3.53
N GLU A 405 -26.32 2.03 -4.66
CA GLU A 405 -25.36 3.11 -4.86
C GLU A 405 -25.50 3.58 -6.30
N VAL A 406 -25.46 4.90 -6.51
CA VAL A 406 -25.52 5.54 -7.82
C VAL A 406 -24.35 6.49 -7.87
N ASP A 407 -23.39 6.17 -8.73
CA ASP A 407 -22.21 7.00 -8.95
C ASP A 407 -22.20 7.54 -10.37
N VAL A 408 -21.53 8.69 -10.53
CA VAL A 408 -21.37 9.32 -11.84
C VAL A 408 -19.90 9.60 -12.01
N THR A 409 -19.32 9.09 -13.10
CA THR A 409 -17.93 9.37 -13.43
C THR A 409 -17.83 10.00 -14.81
N THR A 410 -17.08 11.09 -14.90
CA THR A 410 -16.74 11.78 -16.14
C THR A 410 -15.44 11.21 -16.67
N SER A 411 -15.44 10.70 -17.90
CA SER A 411 -14.24 10.17 -18.56
C SER A 411 -13.98 10.94 -19.85
N ALA A 412 -12.75 11.43 -20.03
CA ALA A 412 -12.36 12.07 -21.28
C ALA A 412 -12.28 11.04 -22.42
N VAL A 413 -12.80 11.39 -23.60
CA VAL A 413 -12.73 10.51 -24.77
C VAL A 413 -11.29 10.50 -25.31
N PRO A 414 -10.62 9.33 -25.41
CA PRO A 414 -9.26 9.27 -25.94
C PRO A 414 -9.19 9.80 -27.38
N GLY A 415 -8.29 10.76 -27.62
CA GLY A 415 -8.05 11.33 -28.95
C GLY A 415 -8.90 12.56 -29.30
N THR A 416 -9.78 13.03 -28.42
CA THR A 416 -10.52 14.30 -28.59
C THR A 416 -10.41 15.15 -27.33
N ALA A 417 -10.20 16.46 -27.49
CA ALA A 417 -9.98 17.38 -26.36
C ALA A 417 -11.28 17.87 -25.70
N ASP A 418 -12.40 17.84 -26.44
CA ASP A 418 -13.63 18.54 -26.06
C ASP A 418 -14.82 17.58 -25.84
N GLN A 419 -14.58 16.27 -25.76
CA GLN A 419 -15.61 15.24 -25.61
C GLN A 419 -15.42 14.46 -24.31
N ILE A 420 -16.54 14.16 -23.65
CA ILE A 420 -16.56 13.27 -22.50
C ILE A 420 -17.62 12.16 -22.64
N PHE A 421 -17.36 11.04 -21.99
CA PHE A 421 -18.36 10.03 -21.65
C PHE A 421 -18.82 10.24 -20.20
N LEU A 422 -20.12 10.08 -19.98
CA LEU A 422 -20.68 9.95 -18.64
C LEU A 422 -20.96 8.48 -18.38
N LEU A 423 -20.36 7.93 -17.33
CA LEU A 423 -20.57 6.57 -16.86
C LEU A 423 -21.42 6.62 -15.59
N HIS A 424 -22.57 5.96 -15.64
CA HIS A 424 -23.57 5.86 -14.56
C HIS A 424 -23.73 4.44 -14.04
#